data_AF-A0A2K2TUD1-F1
#
_entry.id   AF-A0A2K2TUD1-F1
#
_cell.length_a   1.000
_cell.length_b   1.000
_cell.length_c   1.000
_cell.angle_alpha   90.00
_cell.angle_beta   90.00
_cell.angle_gamma   90.00
#
_symmetry.space_group_name_H-M   'P 1'
#
loop_
_entity.id
_entity.type
_entity.pdbx_description
1 polymer ?
#
loop_
_entity_poly.entity_id
_entity_poly.type
_entity_poly.pdbx_seq_one_letter_code
_entity_poly.pdbx_strand_id
1 'polypeptide(L)'
;MKTMNKKQFERMKEKAAEVLNKKAEGITDREIIAQIYMDGLNDKSMDRGLAMADEALQAVRDFKQSYNNAAEDKDSTLEKLVDQLLEGKSTAERCGILTKMFAAITASNAAMSGGDSEEIENLIRLADEESFTEEQADPELEAGIRAQVMEALNASSVLSQGLLRQADQLEEIAAENGITWMVLQAGQDEIGYQGIMAMLCYVEVKNGTIKEFPPDLTIKQTACIIAAAEAEQQIVKRFTTGELSIELAVALLNILGMILYIKLAAYTMFCGALLAAGLFGFYMAFPAIILLALFWYSAMDKSVDIWECGSRLLVRTVVTVVRASVKAFLAASREIGEYVNNTVVPAAAAAVKKAWSFVKRIVGLRCEETSEVEENIALEVEWV
;
A
#
# COMPACT_ATOMS: atom_id res chain seq x y z
N MET A 1 6.13 4.72 18.49
CA MET A 1 5.43 3.44 18.22
C MET A 1 6.32 2.32 18.73
N LYS A 2 5.82 1.33 19.46
CA LYS A 2 6.63 0.19 19.91
C LYS A 2 6.48 -0.95 18.90
N THR A 3 7.53 -1.15 18.13
CA THR A 3 7.75 -2.20 17.14
C THR A 3 7.48 -3.61 17.68
N MET A 4 7.11 -4.51 16.78
CA MET A 4 6.93 -5.94 17.02
C MET A 4 8.16 -6.53 17.75
N ASN A 5 7.95 -7.16 18.90
CA ASN A 5 9.04 -7.58 19.79
C ASN A 5 9.63 -8.95 19.38
N LYS A 6 10.84 -9.25 19.85
CA LYS A 6 11.55 -10.53 19.62
C LYS A 6 10.69 -11.78 19.86
N LYS A 7 9.78 -11.77 20.84
CA LYS A 7 8.91 -12.91 21.14
C LYS A 7 7.78 -13.10 20.12
N GLN A 8 7.35 -12.04 19.45
CA GLN A 8 6.41 -12.13 18.33
C GLN A 8 7.15 -12.72 17.11
N PHE A 9 8.38 -12.25 16.85
CA PHE A 9 9.19 -12.78 15.75
C PHE A 9 9.50 -14.28 15.87
N GLU A 10 9.93 -14.77 17.04
CA GLU A 10 10.18 -16.21 17.22
C GLU A 10 8.92 -17.06 17.05
N ARG A 11 7.76 -16.59 17.54
CA ARG A 11 6.47 -17.27 17.32
C ARG A 11 6.09 -17.35 15.84
N MET A 12 6.37 -16.30 15.07
CA MET A 12 6.11 -16.31 13.63
C MET A 12 7.00 -17.32 12.90
N LYS A 13 8.27 -17.48 13.32
CA LYS A 13 9.14 -18.52 12.76
C LYS A 13 8.63 -19.93 13.05
N GLU A 14 8.22 -20.20 14.29
CA GLU A 14 7.67 -21.50 14.67
C GLU A 14 6.46 -21.86 13.82
N LYS A 15 5.52 -20.91 13.65
CA LYS A 15 4.35 -21.08 12.79
C LYS A 15 4.71 -21.27 11.31
N ALA A 16 5.66 -20.50 10.80
CA ALA A 16 6.16 -20.66 9.43
C ALA A 16 6.76 -22.05 9.20
N ALA A 17 7.58 -22.55 10.13
CA ALA A 17 8.18 -23.87 10.05
C ALA A 17 7.14 -25.00 10.09
N GLU A 18 6.14 -24.92 10.97
CA GLU A 18 5.02 -25.89 10.99
C GLU A 18 4.26 -25.93 9.67
N VAL A 19 4.01 -24.76 9.08
CA VAL A 19 3.31 -24.63 7.80
C VAL A 19 4.11 -25.24 6.64
N LEU A 20 5.41 -25.00 6.57
CA LEU A 20 6.28 -25.55 5.53
C LEU A 20 6.43 -27.07 5.66
N ASN A 21 6.46 -27.61 6.88
CA ASN A 21 6.47 -29.05 7.11
C ASN A 21 5.20 -29.73 6.54
N LYS A 22 4.03 -29.11 6.70
CA LYS A 22 2.77 -29.59 6.09
C LYS A 22 2.86 -29.65 4.55
N LYS A 23 3.52 -28.69 3.90
CA LYS A 23 3.76 -28.73 2.44
C LYS A 23 4.66 -29.89 2.03
N ALA A 24 5.68 -30.21 2.81
CA ALA A 24 6.56 -31.36 2.57
C ALA A 24 5.83 -32.72 2.67
N GLU A 25 4.71 -32.77 3.41
CA GLU A 25 3.82 -33.93 3.50
C GLU A 25 2.88 -34.08 2.29
N GLY A 26 2.98 -33.21 1.28
CA GLY A 26 2.21 -33.28 0.04
C GLY A 26 0.85 -32.56 0.08
N ILE A 27 0.60 -31.74 1.11
CA ILE A 27 -0.62 -30.94 1.26
C ILE A 27 -0.55 -29.71 0.33
N THR A 28 -1.67 -29.37 -0.31
CA THR A 28 -1.72 -28.23 -1.25
C THR A 28 -1.68 -26.89 -0.53
N ASP A 29 -1.19 -25.83 -1.20
CA ASP A 29 -1.16 -24.48 -0.63
C ASP A 29 -2.56 -24.01 -0.16
N ARG A 30 -3.61 -24.36 -0.92
CA ARG A 30 -5.00 -24.04 -0.58
C ARG A 30 -5.43 -24.67 0.75
N GLU A 31 -5.10 -25.95 0.95
CA GLU A 31 -5.44 -26.68 2.18
C GLU A 31 -4.62 -26.16 3.37
N ILE A 32 -3.34 -25.83 3.14
CA ILE A 32 -2.48 -25.21 4.15
C ILE A 32 -3.06 -23.88 4.60
N ILE A 33 -3.44 -23.00 3.67
CA ILE A 33 -4.03 -21.70 3.98
C ILE A 33 -5.34 -21.86 4.76
N ALA A 34 -6.21 -22.77 4.32
CA ALA A 34 -7.44 -23.08 5.03
C ALA A 34 -7.16 -23.59 6.45
N GLN A 35 -6.15 -24.43 6.63
CA GLN A 35 -5.76 -24.95 7.94
C GLN A 35 -5.22 -23.83 8.85
N ILE A 36 -4.45 -22.88 8.33
CA ILE A 36 -3.98 -21.71 9.11
C ILE A 36 -5.17 -20.90 9.61
N TYR A 37 -6.17 -20.66 8.76
CA TYR A 37 -7.42 -20.02 9.17
C TYR A 37 -8.11 -20.81 10.29
N MET A 38 -8.25 -22.13 10.10
CA MET A 38 -8.87 -23.11 11.00
C MET A 38 -8.11 -23.33 12.32
N ASP A 39 -6.82 -23.02 12.38
CA ASP A 39 -6.02 -23.09 13.61
C ASP A 39 -6.01 -21.71 14.31
N GLY A 40 -6.17 -20.61 13.55
CA GLY A 40 -5.96 -19.24 14.02
C GLY A 40 -7.10 -18.48 14.70
N LEU A 41 -8.36 -18.64 14.28
CA LEU A 41 -9.53 -17.83 14.72
C LEU A 41 -10.61 -18.57 15.55
N ASN A 42 -11.76 -17.96 15.85
CA ASN A 42 -12.92 -18.65 16.44
C ASN A 42 -14.07 -18.70 15.39
N ASP A 43 -15.04 -19.61 15.52
CA ASP A 43 -16.15 -19.88 14.56
C ASP A 43 -15.74 -20.41 13.17
N LYS A 44 -15.27 -21.65 13.18
CA LYS A 44 -14.49 -22.26 12.11
C LYS A 44 -15.18 -23.46 11.48
N SER A 45 -15.48 -23.35 10.19
CA SER A 45 -15.76 -24.49 9.32
C SER A 45 -14.66 -24.60 8.26
N MET A 46 -14.29 -25.83 7.91
CA MET A 46 -13.29 -26.07 6.86
C MET A 46 -13.73 -25.42 5.53
N ASP A 47 -15.03 -25.45 5.22
CA ASP A 47 -15.58 -24.79 4.03
C ASP A 47 -15.31 -23.29 4.01
N ARG A 48 -15.44 -22.61 5.16
CA ARG A 48 -15.08 -21.19 5.29
C ARG A 48 -13.57 -20.98 5.17
N GLY A 49 -12.76 -21.85 5.77
CA GLY A 49 -11.29 -21.80 5.63
C GLY A 49 -10.84 -21.92 4.17
N LEU A 50 -11.45 -22.84 3.41
CA LEU A 50 -11.17 -23.04 1.99
C LEU A 50 -11.63 -21.85 1.13
N ALA A 51 -12.80 -21.27 1.42
CA ALA A 51 -13.24 -20.05 0.75
C ALA A 51 -12.27 -18.87 1.00
N MET A 52 -11.82 -18.70 2.24
CA MET A 52 -10.83 -17.66 2.59
C MET A 52 -9.47 -17.92 1.92
N ALA A 53 -9.09 -19.19 1.74
CA ALA A 53 -7.88 -19.55 0.99
C ALA A 53 -7.99 -19.18 -0.50
N ASP A 54 -9.13 -19.49 -1.13
CA ASP A 54 -9.39 -19.12 -2.52
C ASP A 54 -9.39 -17.60 -2.71
N GLU A 55 -10.00 -16.85 -1.77
CA GLU A 55 -9.98 -15.39 -1.78
C GLU A 55 -8.56 -14.81 -1.66
N ALA A 56 -7.73 -15.37 -0.78
CA ALA A 56 -6.34 -14.93 -0.61
C ALA A 56 -5.53 -15.17 -1.90
N LEU A 57 -5.58 -16.39 -2.43
CA LEU A 57 -4.84 -16.77 -3.64
C LEU A 57 -5.30 -15.97 -4.85
N GLN A 58 -6.60 -15.73 -5.00
CA GLN A 58 -7.13 -14.93 -6.10
C GLN A 58 -6.73 -13.47 -5.99
N ALA A 59 -6.81 -12.88 -4.79
CA ALA A 59 -6.39 -11.49 -4.57
C ALA A 59 -4.90 -11.28 -4.90
N VAL A 60 -4.03 -12.24 -4.56
CA VAL A 60 -2.62 -12.21 -4.97
C VAL A 60 -2.48 -12.24 -6.50
N ARG A 61 -3.18 -13.14 -7.18
CA ARG A 61 -3.13 -13.24 -8.66
C ARG A 61 -3.59 -11.95 -9.32
N ASP A 62 -4.75 -11.44 -8.89
CA ASP A 62 -5.35 -10.22 -9.43
C ASP A 62 -4.44 -9.02 -9.22
N PHE A 63 -3.80 -8.92 -8.05
CA PHE A 63 -2.83 -7.86 -7.77
C PHE A 63 -1.63 -7.94 -8.70
N LYS A 64 -0.99 -9.11 -8.80
CA LYS A 64 0.21 -9.30 -9.64
C LYS A 64 -0.10 -9.06 -11.11
N GLN A 65 -1.25 -9.52 -11.60
CA GLN A 65 -1.68 -9.26 -12.97
C GLN A 65 -1.88 -7.75 -13.20
N SER A 66 -2.56 -7.06 -12.27
CA SER A 66 -2.75 -5.61 -12.36
C SER A 66 -1.41 -4.88 -12.36
N TYR A 67 -0.48 -5.29 -11.50
CA TYR A 67 0.87 -4.73 -11.40
C TYR A 67 1.70 -4.91 -12.67
N ASN A 68 1.75 -6.13 -13.21
CA ASN A 68 2.46 -6.41 -14.45
C ASN A 68 1.87 -5.63 -15.62
N ASN A 69 0.54 -5.59 -15.73
CA ASN A 69 -0.13 -4.81 -16.78
C ASN A 69 0.18 -3.30 -16.66
N ALA A 70 0.20 -2.75 -15.45
CA ALA A 70 0.51 -1.33 -15.23
C ALA A 70 1.99 -1.00 -15.45
N ALA A 71 2.89 -1.97 -15.28
CA ALA A 71 4.30 -1.81 -15.63
C ALA A 71 4.51 -1.71 -17.16
N GLU A 72 3.61 -2.30 -17.95
CA GLU A 72 3.61 -2.24 -19.42
C GLU A 72 2.83 -1.02 -19.97
N ASP A 73 1.61 -0.81 -19.46
CA ASP A 73 0.69 0.25 -19.86
C ASP A 73 -0.03 0.81 -18.62
N LYS A 74 0.63 1.76 -17.96
CA LYS A 74 0.19 2.35 -16.69
C LYS A 74 -1.18 3.00 -16.82
N ASP A 75 -1.34 3.95 -17.73
CA ASP A 75 -2.54 4.82 -17.77
C ASP A 75 -3.80 4.00 -18.10
N SER A 76 -3.73 3.13 -19.11
CA SER A 76 -4.81 2.20 -19.48
C SER A 76 -5.19 1.25 -18.34
N THR A 77 -4.19 0.76 -17.60
CA THR A 77 -4.45 -0.15 -16.48
C THR A 77 -5.10 0.57 -15.31
N LEU A 78 -4.63 1.77 -14.96
CA LEU A 78 -5.22 2.57 -13.90
C LEU A 78 -6.66 2.97 -14.24
N GLU A 79 -6.93 3.37 -15.49
CA GLU A 79 -8.29 3.66 -15.95
C GLU A 79 -9.20 2.44 -15.82
N LYS A 80 -8.77 1.25 -16.27
CA LYS A 80 -9.54 0.01 -16.11
C LYS A 80 -9.83 -0.33 -14.66
N LEU A 81 -8.86 -0.12 -13.77
CA LEU A 81 -9.05 -0.39 -12.34
C LEU A 81 -10.05 0.58 -11.71
N VAL A 82 -10.03 1.86 -12.11
CA VAL A 82 -11.04 2.84 -11.71
C VAL A 82 -12.41 2.49 -12.32
N ASP A 83 -12.49 2.04 -13.57
CA ASP A 83 -13.76 1.61 -14.16
C ASP A 83 -14.36 0.40 -13.43
N GLN A 84 -13.54 -0.59 -13.07
CA GLN A 84 -13.95 -1.73 -12.26
C GLN A 84 -14.48 -1.31 -10.88
N LEU A 85 -13.89 -0.24 -10.30
CA LEU A 85 -14.31 0.30 -9.02
C LEU A 85 -15.70 0.95 -9.07
N LEU A 86 -16.00 1.59 -10.20
CA LEU A 86 -17.22 2.37 -10.44
C LEU A 86 -18.34 1.55 -11.09
N GLU A 87 -18.05 0.30 -11.46
CA GLU A 87 -18.97 -0.59 -12.15
C GLU A 87 -20.25 -0.83 -11.33
N GLY A 88 -21.40 -0.70 -11.99
CA GLY A 88 -22.71 -0.89 -11.36
C GLY A 88 -23.17 0.21 -10.40
N LYS A 89 -22.41 1.30 -10.26
CA LYS A 89 -22.76 2.47 -9.43
C LYS A 89 -23.52 3.54 -10.21
N SER A 90 -24.35 4.33 -9.52
CA SER A 90 -24.99 5.53 -10.07
C SER A 90 -23.97 6.65 -10.27
N THR A 91 -24.27 7.63 -11.13
CA THR A 91 -23.38 8.78 -11.38
C THR A 91 -23.06 9.52 -10.09
N ALA A 92 -24.05 9.73 -9.21
CA ALA A 92 -23.82 10.37 -7.91
C ALA A 92 -22.90 9.54 -6.99
N GLU A 93 -23.10 8.22 -6.94
CA GLU A 93 -22.21 7.32 -6.18
C GLU A 93 -20.78 7.37 -6.73
N ARG A 94 -20.61 7.40 -8.06
CA ARG A 94 -19.29 7.48 -8.71
C ARG A 94 -18.58 8.78 -8.39
N CYS A 95 -19.27 9.92 -8.50
CA CYS A 95 -18.71 11.22 -8.11
C CYS A 95 -18.27 11.21 -6.64
N GLY A 96 -19.11 10.68 -5.73
CA GLY A 96 -18.79 10.58 -4.30
C GLY A 96 -17.55 9.72 -4.03
N ILE A 97 -17.47 8.55 -4.67
CA ILE A 97 -16.32 7.66 -4.59
C ILE A 97 -15.05 8.36 -5.09
N LEU A 98 -15.09 8.95 -6.28
CA LEU A 98 -13.95 9.60 -6.90
C LEU A 98 -13.47 10.80 -6.07
N THR A 99 -14.37 11.61 -5.51
CA THR A 99 -14.01 12.74 -4.64
C THR A 99 -13.33 12.26 -3.37
N LYS A 100 -13.82 11.19 -2.72
CA LYS A 100 -13.21 10.63 -1.52
C LYS A 100 -11.85 10.00 -1.81
N MET A 101 -11.69 9.34 -2.96
CA MET A 101 -10.38 8.87 -3.42
C MET A 101 -9.40 10.02 -3.63
N PHE A 102 -9.84 11.07 -4.34
CA PHE A 102 -9.02 12.27 -4.57
C PHE A 102 -8.57 12.92 -3.26
N ALA A 103 -9.49 13.07 -2.30
CA ALA A 103 -9.21 13.62 -0.99
C ALA A 103 -8.20 12.76 -0.22
N ALA A 104 -8.40 11.43 -0.18
CA ALA A 104 -7.50 10.52 0.51
C ALA A 104 -6.10 10.49 -0.10
N ILE A 105 -5.98 10.42 -1.43
CA ILE A 105 -4.67 10.42 -2.13
C ILE A 105 -3.93 11.73 -1.87
N THR A 106 -4.62 12.86 -2.02
CA THR A 106 -4.01 14.18 -1.80
C THR A 106 -3.61 14.37 -0.34
N ALA A 107 -4.48 14.00 0.61
CA ALA A 107 -4.20 14.04 2.04
C ALA A 107 -2.97 13.20 2.40
N SER A 108 -2.87 11.97 1.88
CA SER A 108 -1.73 11.08 2.15
C SER A 108 -0.43 11.63 1.57
N ASN A 109 -0.44 12.13 0.33
CA ASN A 109 0.74 12.79 -0.27
C ASN A 109 1.20 13.99 0.55
N ALA A 110 0.25 14.82 1.00
CA ALA A 110 0.54 16.00 1.80
C ALA A 110 1.09 15.66 3.18
N ALA A 111 0.46 14.72 3.89
CA ALA A 111 0.92 14.26 5.20
C ALA A 111 2.35 13.71 5.11
N MET A 112 2.65 12.94 4.06
CA MET A 112 3.99 12.43 3.78
C MET A 112 5.02 13.53 3.49
N SER A 113 4.59 14.64 2.88
CA SER A 113 5.42 15.81 2.58
C SER A 113 5.48 16.85 3.70
N GLY A 114 4.89 16.58 4.88
CA GLY A 114 4.89 17.50 6.02
C GLY A 114 3.86 18.63 5.93
N GLY A 115 2.79 18.43 5.16
CA GLY A 115 1.68 19.37 5.05
C GLY A 115 0.96 19.60 6.38
N ASP A 116 0.20 20.71 6.42
CA ASP A 116 -0.51 21.12 7.62
C ASP A 116 -1.62 20.12 8.00
N SER A 117 -1.62 19.72 9.28
CA SER A 117 -2.52 18.67 9.78
C SER A 117 -3.97 19.13 9.77
N GLU A 118 -4.23 20.41 10.03
CA GLU A 118 -5.59 20.96 10.07
C GLU A 118 -6.20 21.06 8.67
N GLU A 119 -5.43 21.50 7.66
CA GLU A 119 -5.86 21.47 6.26
C GLU A 119 -6.15 20.04 5.76
N ILE A 120 -5.34 19.07 6.16
CA ILE A 120 -5.50 17.65 5.78
C ILE A 120 -6.77 17.05 6.41
N GLU A 121 -6.99 17.26 7.71
CA GLU A 121 -8.19 16.76 8.41
C GLU A 121 -9.46 17.38 7.84
N ASN A 122 -9.44 18.68 7.52
CA ASN A 122 -10.58 19.36 6.92
C ASN A 122 -10.91 18.82 5.52
N LEU A 123 -9.90 18.52 4.69
CA LEU A 123 -10.11 17.92 3.37
C LEU A 123 -10.79 16.55 3.48
N ILE A 124 -10.32 15.70 4.40
CA ILE A 124 -10.88 14.37 4.64
C ILE A 124 -12.31 14.48 5.13
N ARG A 125 -12.54 15.33 6.15
CA ARG A 125 -13.87 15.53 6.75
C ARG A 125 -14.88 16.02 5.72
N LEU A 126 -14.50 17.02 4.92
CA LEU A 126 -15.37 17.56 3.87
C LEU A 126 -15.73 16.49 2.82
N ALA A 127 -14.77 15.66 2.43
CA ALA A 127 -15.02 14.59 1.46
C ALA A 127 -15.92 13.48 2.01
N ASP A 128 -15.88 13.22 3.33
CA ASP A 128 -16.69 12.18 3.96
C ASP A 128 -18.10 12.63 4.37
N GLU A 129 -18.25 13.88 4.82
CA GLU A 129 -19.53 14.44 5.28
C GLU A 129 -20.49 14.76 4.13
N GLU A 130 -19.97 15.05 2.94
CA GLU A 130 -20.79 15.49 1.80
C GLU A 130 -20.99 14.40 0.74
N SER A 131 -22.23 14.27 0.28
CA SER A 131 -22.66 13.31 -0.74
C SER A 131 -23.27 14.02 -1.93
N PHE A 132 -22.99 13.52 -3.13
CA PHE A 132 -23.63 14.02 -4.34
C PHE A 132 -25.09 13.59 -4.39
N THR A 133 -25.97 14.53 -4.73
CA THR A 133 -27.32 14.20 -5.16
C THR A 133 -27.35 13.86 -6.65
N GLU A 134 -28.32 13.07 -7.09
CA GLU A 134 -28.51 12.74 -8.53
C GLU A 134 -28.75 13.99 -9.39
N GLU A 135 -29.22 15.09 -8.79
CA GLU A 135 -29.46 16.37 -9.48
C GLU A 135 -28.16 17.16 -9.70
N GLN A 136 -27.15 16.95 -8.85
CA GLN A 136 -25.83 17.59 -8.95
C GLN A 136 -24.84 16.77 -9.78
N ALA A 137 -25.09 15.47 -9.92
CA ALA A 137 -24.19 14.55 -10.57
C ALA A 137 -24.51 14.43 -12.06
N ASP A 138 -23.61 14.93 -12.91
CA ASP A 138 -23.65 14.74 -14.35
C ASP A 138 -22.35 14.10 -14.88
N PRO A 139 -22.37 13.55 -16.12
CA PRO A 139 -21.19 12.89 -16.69
C PRO A 139 -19.98 13.81 -16.92
N GLU A 140 -20.17 15.11 -17.15
CA GLU A 140 -19.06 16.06 -17.32
C GLU A 140 -18.37 16.32 -15.97
N LEU A 141 -19.16 16.44 -14.89
CA LEU A 141 -18.63 16.54 -13.54
C LEU A 141 -17.88 15.27 -13.14
N GLU A 142 -18.43 14.09 -13.40
CA GLU A 142 -17.76 12.81 -13.15
C GLU A 142 -16.41 12.75 -13.89
N ALA A 143 -16.39 13.09 -15.17
CA ALA A 143 -15.17 13.11 -15.98
C ALA A 143 -14.13 14.11 -15.43
N GLY A 144 -14.58 15.28 -14.96
CA GLY A 144 -13.72 16.28 -14.33
C GLY A 144 -13.09 15.81 -13.02
N ILE A 145 -13.86 15.16 -12.14
CA ILE A 145 -13.34 14.57 -10.89
C ILE A 145 -12.39 13.42 -11.22
N ARG A 146 -12.75 12.57 -12.19
CA ARG A 146 -11.90 11.46 -12.64
C ARG A 146 -10.54 11.95 -13.12
N ALA A 147 -10.50 13.01 -13.93
CA ALA A 147 -9.24 13.60 -14.38
C ALA A 147 -8.36 14.06 -13.20
N GLN A 148 -8.95 14.66 -12.16
CA GLN A 148 -8.22 15.05 -10.95
C GLN A 148 -7.75 13.85 -10.12
N VAL A 149 -8.53 12.77 -10.03
CA VAL A 149 -8.09 11.52 -9.40
C VAL A 149 -6.86 10.96 -10.12
N MET A 150 -6.89 10.92 -11.46
CA MET A 150 -5.76 10.43 -12.26
C MET A 150 -4.53 11.34 -12.15
N GLU A 151 -4.72 12.66 -12.11
CA GLU A 151 -3.65 13.64 -11.85
C GLU A 151 -3.03 13.39 -10.46
N ALA A 152 -3.85 13.23 -9.41
CA ALA A 152 -3.40 12.97 -8.05
C ALA A 152 -2.70 11.62 -7.88
N LEU A 153 -3.19 10.57 -8.55
CA LEU A 153 -2.53 9.26 -8.60
C LEU A 153 -1.16 9.40 -9.24
N ASN A 154 -1.08 10.04 -10.41
CA ASN A 154 0.18 10.23 -11.14
C ASN A 154 1.21 11.08 -10.40
N ALA A 155 0.74 12.05 -9.61
CA ALA A 155 1.59 12.86 -8.75
C ALA A 155 1.96 12.16 -7.42
N SER A 156 1.38 10.99 -7.13
CA SER A 156 1.60 10.32 -5.85
C SER A 156 2.99 9.70 -5.76
N SER A 157 3.62 9.93 -4.61
CA SER A 157 4.90 9.33 -4.23
C SER A 157 4.87 8.74 -2.82
N VAL A 158 3.66 8.44 -2.30
CA VAL A 158 3.48 8.01 -0.89
C VAL A 158 4.32 6.80 -0.53
N LEU A 159 4.48 5.82 -1.43
CA LEU A 159 5.32 4.67 -1.14
C LEU A 159 6.79 5.07 -0.96
N SER A 160 7.33 5.78 -1.95
CA SER A 160 8.72 6.23 -1.92
C SER A 160 9.00 7.18 -0.74
N GLN A 161 8.07 8.08 -0.40
CA GLN A 161 8.19 8.98 0.77
C GLN A 161 7.98 8.26 2.10
N GLY A 162 7.04 7.32 2.16
CA GLY A 162 6.76 6.51 3.32
C GLY A 162 7.95 5.65 3.72
N LEU A 163 8.65 5.09 2.73
CA LEU A 163 9.90 4.35 2.94
C LEU A 163 11.00 5.25 3.50
N LEU A 164 11.15 6.48 3.01
CA LEU A 164 12.11 7.44 3.57
C LEU A 164 11.85 7.72 5.05
N ARG A 165 10.59 8.00 5.42
CA ARG A 165 10.21 8.30 6.81
C ARG A 165 10.43 7.13 7.77
N GLN A 166 10.49 5.92 7.25
CA GLN A 166 10.69 4.70 8.02
C GLN A 166 12.09 4.11 7.86
N ALA A 167 12.96 4.70 7.04
CA ALA A 167 14.31 4.21 6.78
C ALA A 167 15.17 4.10 8.06
N ASP A 168 15.01 5.03 8.99
CA ASP A 168 15.72 5.00 10.27
C ASP A 168 15.18 3.90 11.21
N GLN A 169 13.86 3.68 11.20
CA GLN A 169 13.22 2.59 11.96
C GLN A 169 13.69 1.24 11.42
N LEU A 170 13.79 1.14 10.11
CA LEU A 170 14.29 0.01 9.37
C LEU A 170 15.76 -0.34 9.72
N GLU A 171 16.63 0.64 9.95
CA GLU A 171 18.02 0.39 10.40
C GLU A 171 18.08 -0.20 11.80
N GLU A 172 17.30 0.34 12.74
CA GLU A 172 17.19 -0.19 14.10
C GLU A 172 16.66 -1.62 14.08
N ILE A 173 15.61 -1.85 13.30
CA ILE A 173 14.99 -3.16 13.04
C ILE A 173 15.96 -4.17 12.41
N ALA A 174 16.70 -3.77 11.39
CA ALA A 174 17.65 -4.59 10.65
C ALA A 174 18.82 -5.03 11.54
N ALA A 175 19.28 -4.12 12.40
CA ALA A 175 20.33 -4.39 13.37
C ALA A 175 19.89 -5.41 14.43
N GLU A 176 18.61 -5.40 14.82
CA GLU A 176 18.07 -6.29 15.85
C GLU A 176 17.69 -7.69 15.35
N ASN A 177 17.12 -7.82 14.14
CA ASN A 177 16.41 -9.04 13.73
C ASN A 177 17.02 -9.79 12.52
N GLY A 178 18.01 -9.20 11.85
CA GLY A 178 18.69 -9.83 10.71
C GLY A 178 17.70 -10.30 9.65
N ILE A 179 17.03 -9.33 9.00
CA ILE A 179 16.10 -9.59 7.90
C ILE A 179 16.89 -10.29 6.78
N THR A 180 16.37 -11.38 6.25
CA THR A 180 17.00 -12.19 5.19
C THR A 180 16.05 -12.15 4.00
N TRP A 181 16.58 -11.88 2.81
CA TRP A 181 15.78 -11.63 1.61
C TRP A 181 15.77 -12.85 0.70
N MET A 182 14.58 -13.29 0.34
CA MET A 182 14.35 -14.47 -0.47
C MET A 182 14.58 -14.21 -1.98
N VAL A 183 14.93 -15.27 -2.72
CA VAL A 183 14.79 -15.36 -4.18
C VAL A 183 13.65 -16.35 -4.43
N LEU A 184 12.43 -15.88 -4.64
CA LEU A 184 11.38 -16.75 -5.18
C LEU A 184 11.65 -16.94 -6.68
N GLN A 185 11.82 -18.18 -7.12
CA GLN A 185 11.79 -18.49 -8.55
C GLN A 185 10.39 -18.15 -9.07
N ALA A 186 10.30 -17.23 -10.02
CA ALA A 186 9.04 -16.80 -10.62
C ALA A 186 8.25 -18.02 -11.13
N GLY A 187 7.11 -18.32 -10.50
CA GLY A 187 6.31 -19.53 -10.74
C GLY A 187 5.08 -19.65 -9.84
N GLN A 188 4.32 -20.75 -9.98
CA GLN A 188 3.08 -21.03 -9.21
C GLN A 188 3.31 -21.07 -7.68
N ASP A 189 4.51 -21.45 -7.23
CA ASP A 189 4.86 -21.48 -5.80
C ASP A 189 4.88 -20.09 -5.15
N GLU A 190 5.09 -19.02 -5.92
CA GLU A 190 5.12 -17.66 -5.40
C GLU A 190 3.72 -17.20 -4.96
N ILE A 191 2.66 -17.56 -5.70
CA ILE A 191 1.28 -17.22 -5.35
C ILE A 191 0.85 -17.98 -4.08
N GLY A 192 1.18 -19.27 -4.01
CA GLY A 192 0.91 -20.10 -2.83
C GLY A 192 1.57 -19.57 -1.58
N TYR A 193 2.86 -19.23 -1.69
CA TYR A 193 3.65 -18.63 -0.63
C TYR A 193 3.05 -17.29 -0.15
N GLN A 194 2.75 -16.37 -1.06
CA GLN A 194 2.11 -15.09 -0.73
C GLN A 194 0.72 -15.29 -0.08
N GLY A 195 -0.06 -16.29 -0.53
CA GLY A 195 -1.35 -16.63 0.08
C GLY A 195 -1.23 -17.16 1.51
N ILE A 196 -0.23 -18.00 1.78
CA ILE A 196 0.10 -18.48 3.13
C ILE A 196 0.48 -17.31 4.04
N MET A 197 1.33 -16.40 3.54
CA MET A 197 1.73 -15.20 4.26
C MET A 197 0.57 -14.26 4.56
N ALA A 198 -0.32 -14.06 3.59
CA ALA A 198 -1.55 -13.29 3.77
C ALA A 198 -2.42 -13.87 4.87
N MET A 199 -2.58 -15.19 4.94
CA MET A 199 -3.42 -15.80 5.95
C MET A 199 -2.79 -15.76 7.35
N LEU A 200 -1.48 -15.99 7.47
CA LEU A 200 -0.76 -15.85 8.74
C LEU A 200 -0.88 -14.41 9.28
N CYS A 201 -0.65 -13.43 8.41
CA CYS A 201 -0.80 -12.02 8.76
C CYS A 201 -2.26 -11.70 9.16
N TYR A 202 -3.24 -12.14 8.38
CA TYR A 202 -4.66 -11.93 8.63
C TYR A 202 -5.09 -12.48 10.01
N VAL A 203 -4.65 -13.70 10.34
CA VAL A 203 -4.94 -14.33 11.64
C VAL A 203 -4.35 -13.51 12.79
N GLU A 204 -3.11 -13.04 12.68
CA GLU A 204 -2.48 -12.24 13.74
C GLU A 204 -3.14 -10.86 13.90
N VAL A 205 -3.61 -10.24 12.81
CA VAL A 205 -4.41 -9.01 12.85
C VAL A 205 -5.73 -9.25 13.58
N LYS A 206 -6.48 -10.30 13.21
CA LYS A 206 -7.78 -10.61 13.83
C LYS A 206 -7.67 -11.01 15.30
N ASN A 207 -6.54 -11.57 15.72
CA ASN A 207 -6.26 -11.85 17.13
C ASN A 207 -5.76 -10.62 17.91
N GLY A 208 -5.64 -9.46 17.27
CA GLY A 208 -5.16 -8.22 17.90
C GLY A 208 -3.67 -8.23 18.22
N THR A 209 -2.90 -9.17 17.67
CA THR A 209 -1.44 -9.23 17.85
C THR A 209 -0.75 -8.10 17.11
N ILE A 210 -1.30 -7.70 15.95
CA ILE A 210 -0.81 -6.59 15.15
C ILE A 210 -1.85 -5.47 15.22
N LYS A 211 -1.53 -4.40 15.94
CA LYS A 211 -2.47 -3.29 16.23
C LYS A 211 -2.42 -2.19 15.18
N GLU A 212 -1.42 -2.26 14.33
CA GLU A 212 -1.14 -1.34 13.22
C GLU A 212 -2.12 -1.55 12.06
N PHE A 213 -2.68 -2.76 11.92
CA PHE A 213 -3.76 -3.01 10.98
C PHE A 213 -5.12 -2.69 11.60
N PRO A 214 -6.01 -2.04 10.84
CA PRO A 214 -7.41 -1.93 11.20
C PRO A 214 -8.02 -3.32 11.44
N PRO A 215 -8.78 -3.49 12.54
CA PRO A 215 -9.27 -4.79 12.96
C PRO A 215 -10.29 -5.39 11.97
N ASP A 216 -10.87 -4.55 11.12
CA ASP A 216 -11.84 -4.88 10.08
C ASP A 216 -11.21 -5.31 8.75
N LEU A 217 -9.87 -5.23 8.62
CA LEU A 217 -9.15 -5.63 7.41
C LEU A 217 -9.55 -7.04 6.93
N THR A 218 -9.90 -7.15 5.65
CA THR A 218 -10.31 -8.41 5.00
C THR A 218 -9.09 -9.21 4.53
N ILE A 219 -9.26 -10.52 4.29
CA ILE A 219 -8.17 -11.36 3.79
C ILE A 219 -7.68 -10.91 2.42
N LYS A 220 -8.56 -10.40 1.55
CA LYS A 220 -8.19 -9.84 0.24
C LYS A 220 -7.30 -8.62 0.37
N GLN A 221 -7.61 -7.72 1.31
CA GLN A 221 -6.76 -6.57 1.60
C GLN A 221 -5.41 -7.01 2.16
N THR A 222 -5.37 -7.99 3.07
CA THR A 222 -4.10 -8.56 3.55
C THR A 222 -3.28 -9.15 2.40
N ALA A 223 -3.92 -9.88 1.50
CA ALA A 223 -3.28 -10.50 0.34
C ALA A 223 -2.71 -9.47 -0.64
N CYS A 224 -3.45 -8.42 -0.97
CA CYS A 224 -2.95 -7.31 -1.79
C CYS A 224 -1.73 -6.63 -1.15
N ILE A 225 -1.77 -6.41 0.16
CA ILE A 225 -0.67 -5.83 0.93
C ILE A 225 0.58 -6.72 0.88
N ILE A 226 0.42 -8.02 1.08
CA ILE A 226 1.53 -8.99 1.05
C ILE A 226 2.13 -9.11 -0.35
N ALA A 227 1.29 -9.10 -1.39
CA ALA A 227 1.74 -9.09 -2.78
C ALA A 227 2.47 -7.79 -3.12
N ALA A 228 1.99 -6.65 -2.61
CA ALA A 228 2.65 -5.36 -2.79
C ALA A 228 4.02 -5.33 -2.10
N ALA A 229 4.10 -5.82 -0.86
CA ALA A 229 5.35 -5.90 -0.12
C ALA A 229 6.41 -6.77 -0.81
N GLU A 230 6.00 -7.86 -1.48
CA GLU A 230 6.92 -8.67 -2.28
C GLU A 230 7.40 -7.95 -3.54
N ALA A 231 6.47 -7.30 -4.26
CA ALA A 231 6.83 -6.52 -5.44
C ALA A 231 7.82 -5.40 -5.09
N GLU A 232 7.60 -4.71 -3.97
CA GLU A 232 8.55 -3.72 -3.45
C GLU A 232 9.93 -4.33 -3.20
N GLN A 233 10.00 -5.46 -2.50
CA GLN A 233 11.27 -6.17 -2.27
C GLN A 233 12.01 -6.45 -3.56
N GLN A 234 11.30 -6.95 -4.57
CA GLN A 234 11.88 -7.29 -5.86
C GLN A 234 12.40 -6.03 -6.58
N ILE A 235 11.68 -4.90 -6.53
CA ILE A 235 12.14 -3.63 -7.11
C ILE A 235 13.43 -3.16 -6.44
N VAL A 236 13.43 -3.05 -5.11
CA VAL A 236 14.59 -2.54 -4.37
C VAL A 236 15.79 -3.46 -4.53
N LYS A 237 15.58 -4.77 -4.52
CA LYS A 237 16.63 -5.75 -4.77
C LYS A 237 17.28 -5.56 -6.15
N ARG A 238 16.47 -5.49 -7.21
CA ARG A 238 16.96 -5.31 -8.58
C ARG A 238 17.67 -3.96 -8.76
N PHE A 239 17.24 -2.92 -8.04
CA PHE A 239 18.00 -1.67 -7.97
C PHE A 239 19.36 -1.86 -7.27
N THR A 240 19.40 -2.51 -6.10
CA THR A 240 20.66 -2.74 -5.36
C THR A 240 21.67 -3.63 -6.09
N THR A 241 21.20 -4.55 -6.94
CA THR A 241 22.06 -5.38 -7.79
C THR A 241 22.52 -4.66 -9.06
N GLY A 242 22.07 -3.41 -9.27
CA GLY A 242 22.39 -2.61 -10.45
C GLY A 242 21.60 -3.00 -11.71
N GLU A 243 20.58 -3.86 -11.58
CA GLU A 243 19.71 -4.27 -12.70
C GLU A 243 18.68 -3.20 -13.08
N LEU A 244 18.33 -2.31 -12.15
CA LEU A 244 17.40 -1.20 -12.37
C LEU A 244 18.07 0.15 -12.06
N SER A 245 17.74 1.19 -12.83
CA SER A 245 18.10 2.56 -12.49
C SER A 245 17.19 3.10 -11.37
N ILE A 246 17.63 4.17 -10.70
CA ILE A 246 16.86 4.80 -9.64
C ILE A 246 15.52 5.35 -10.16
N GLU A 247 15.50 5.94 -11.36
CA GLU A 247 14.29 6.49 -11.97
C GLU A 247 13.27 5.39 -12.25
N LEU A 248 13.73 4.24 -12.75
CA LEU A 248 12.86 3.10 -13.03
C LEU A 248 12.35 2.44 -11.75
N ALA A 249 13.19 2.34 -10.72
CA ALA A 249 12.77 1.84 -9.41
C ALA A 249 11.70 2.74 -8.78
N VAL A 250 11.88 4.05 -8.81
CA VAL A 250 10.88 5.04 -8.35
C VAL A 250 9.58 4.91 -9.15
N ALA A 251 9.66 4.79 -10.48
CA ALA A 251 8.48 4.63 -11.33
C ALA A 251 7.69 3.36 -10.98
N LEU A 252 8.38 2.23 -10.80
CA LEU A 252 7.76 0.95 -10.42
C LEU A 252 7.16 0.99 -9.00
N LEU A 253 7.79 1.68 -8.05
CA LEU A 253 7.25 1.89 -6.70
C LEU A 253 6.02 2.80 -6.73
N ASN A 254 6.01 3.85 -7.55
CA ASN A 254 4.84 4.72 -7.67
C ASN A 254 3.67 3.96 -8.32
N ILE A 255 3.92 3.15 -9.36
CA ILE A 255 2.92 2.25 -9.96
C ILE A 255 2.35 1.28 -8.93
N LEU A 256 3.23 0.67 -8.13
CA LEU A 256 2.85 -0.25 -7.06
C LEU A 256 1.89 0.42 -6.07
N GLY A 257 2.22 1.66 -5.68
CA GLY A 257 1.40 2.48 -4.79
C GLY A 257 0.02 2.70 -5.40
N MET A 258 -0.03 3.24 -6.63
CA MET A 258 -1.28 3.57 -7.33
C MET A 258 -2.23 2.38 -7.48
N ILE A 259 -1.72 1.21 -7.81
CA ILE A 259 -2.55 -0.01 -7.93
C ILE A 259 -3.12 -0.39 -6.57
N LEU A 260 -2.30 -0.32 -5.53
CA LEU A 260 -2.78 -0.62 -4.20
C LEU A 260 -3.82 0.41 -3.72
N TYR A 261 -3.63 1.70 -4.01
CA TYR A 261 -4.64 2.75 -3.77
C TYR A 261 -6.01 2.33 -4.30
N ILE A 262 -6.08 1.99 -5.59
CA ILE A 262 -7.35 1.66 -6.23
C ILE A 262 -7.91 0.33 -5.71
N LYS A 263 -7.07 -0.70 -5.56
CA LYS A 263 -7.50 -2.01 -5.07
C LYS A 263 -8.01 -1.94 -3.63
N LEU A 264 -7.40 -1.14 -2.75
CA LEU A 264 -7.88 -0.98 -1.38
C LEU A 264 -9.17 -0.15 -1.31
N ALA A 265 -9.31 0.88 -2.16
CA ALA A 265 -10.55 1.64 -2.30
C ALA A 265 -11.76 0.76 -2.63
N ALA A 266 -11.59 -0.22 -3.52
CA ALA A 266 -12.66 -1.18 -3.87
C ALA A 266 -13.25 -1.92 -2.68
N TYR A 267 -12.44 -2.23 -1.67
CA TYR A 267 -12.87 -3.05 -0.54
C TYR A 267 -13.36 -2.21 0.64
N THR A 268 -12.82 -1.02 0.89
CA THR A 268 -13.28 -0.15 1.99
C THR A 268 -14.70 0.39 1.78
N MET A 269 -15.16 0.50 0.53
CA MET A 269 -16.55 0.87 0.17
C MET A 269 -17.61 -0.08 0.74
N PHE A 270 -17.28 -1.36 0.92
CA PHE A 270 -18.23 -2.35 1.45
C PHE A 270 -18.33 -2.34 2.97
N CYS A 271 -17.37 -1.75 3.68
CA CYS A 271 -17.28 -1.81 5.15
C CYS A 271 -17.98 -0.63 5.88
N GLY A 272 -18.56 0.33 5.16
CA GLY A 272 -19.38 1.41 5.76
C GLY A 272 -18.61 2.43 6.61
N ALA A 273 -17.27 2.44 6.54
CA ALA A 273 -16.44 3.45 7.21
C ALA A 273 -16.50 4.80 6.47
N LEU A 274 -16.16 5.89 7.19
CA LEU A 274 -15.77 7.17 6.60
C LEU A 274 -14.62 6.89 5.63
N LEU A 275 -14.93 6.90 4.34
CA LEU A 275 -14.11 6.26 3.32
C LEU A 275 -12.84 7.06 3.05
N ALA A 276 -12.89 8.40 3.06
CA ALA A 276 -11.69 9.22 2.91
C ALA A 276 -10.77 9.08 4.15
N ALA A 277 -11.32 9.11 5.36
CA ALA A 277 -10.54 8.94 6.60
C ALA A 277 -9.93 7.55 6.71
N GLY A 278 -10.72 6.51 6.40
CA GLY A 278 -10.26 5.13 6.37
C GLY A 278 -9.15 4.94 5.36
N LEU A 279 -9.36 5.37 4.11
CA LEU A 279 -8.34 5.28 3.06
C LEU A 279 -7.07 6.03 3.44
N PHE A 280 -7.18 7.28 3.91
CA PHE A 280 -6.04 8.05 4.39
C PHE A 280 -5.26 7.32 5.49
N GLY A 281 -5.94 6.81 6.53
CA GLY A 281 -5.31 6.07 7.62
C GLY A 281 -4.60 4.80 7.13
N PHE A 282 -5.24 4.06 6.23
CA PHE A 282 -4.63 2.88 5.58
C PHE A 282 -3.38 3.25 4.78
N TYR A 283 -3.41 4.33 4.00
CA TYR A 283 -2.27 4.77 3.19
C TYR A 283 -1.10 5.26 4.04
N MET A 284 -1.37 5.92 5.16
CA MET A 284 -0.33 6.33 6.11
C MET A 284 0.27 5.12 6.84
N ALA A 285 -0.53 4.09 7.12
CA ALA A 285 -0.07 2.85 7.74
C ALA A 285 0.65 1.93 6.74
N PHE A 286 0.42 2.11 5.44
CA PHE A 286 0.87 1.19 4.40
C PHE A 286 2.39 0.94 4.35
N PRO A 287 3.27 1.96 4.45
CA PRO A 287 4.71 1.71 4.52
C PRO A 287 5.10 0.87 5.74
N ALA A 288 4.47 1.11 6.91
CA ALA A 288 4.73 0.32 8.13
C ALA A 288 4.22 -1.12 8.02
N ILE A 289 3.10 -1.29 7.33
CA ILE A 289 2.49 -2.56 6.99
C ILE A 289 3.38 -3.37 6.04
N ILE A 290 4.01 -2.72 5.06
CA ILE A 290 5.02 -3.38 4.22
C ILE A 290 6.16 -3.86 5.08
N LEU A 291 6.71 -3.05 5.98
CA LEU A 291 7.78 -3.49 6.88
C LEU A 291 7.39 -4.76 7.66
N LEU A 292 6.17 -4.80 8.20
CA LEU A 292 5.61 -5.99 8.84
C LEU A 292 5.58 -7.19 7.90
N ALA A 293 5.16 -7.00 6.65
CA ALA A 293 5.24 -8.04 5.63
C ALA A 293 6.70 -8.47 5.34
N LEU A 294 7.67 -7.54 5.26
CA LEU A 294 9.09 -7.87 5.07
C LEU A 294 9.64 -8.75 6.21
N PHE A 295 9.21 -8.51 7.45
CA PHE A 295 9.55 -9.37 8.59
C PHE A 295 9.00 -10.78 8.42
N TRP A 296 7.75 -10.86 8.00
CA TRP A 296 7.04 -12.08 7.68
C TRP A 296 7.79 -12.86 6.59
N TYR A 297 8.23 -12.20 5.52
CA TYR A 297 9.11 -12.79 4.50
C TYR A 297 10.42 -13.30 5.10
N SER A 298 11.11 -12.54 5.95
CA SER A 298 12.34 -13.01 6.58
C SER A 298 12.14 -14.18 7.56
N ALA A 299 11.00 -14.24 8.25
CA ALA A 299 10.67 -15.35 9.15
C ALA A 299 10.43 -16.64 8.35
N MET A 300 9.76 -16.53 7.21
CA MET A 300 9.60 -17.66 6.30
C MET A 300 10.88 -18.02 5.55
N ASP A 301 11.69 -17.08 5.08
CA ASP A 301 12.97 -17.32 4.39
C ASP A 301 13.91 -18.19 5.24
N LYS A 302 14.06 -17.86 6.53
CA LYS A 302 14.81 -18.71 7.48
C LYS A 302 14.20 -20.08 7.71
N SER A 303 12.89 -20.22 7.51
CA SER A 303 12.17 -21.49 7.62
C SER A 303 12.22 -22.29 6.32
N VAL A 304 12.36 -21.61 5.17
CA VAL A 304 12.62 -22.16 3.84
C VAL A 304 14.07 -22.69 3.75
N ASP A 305 15.04 -22.07 4.42
CA ASP A 305 16.39 -22.64 4.57
C ASP A 305 16.40 -24.01 5.29
N ILE A 306 15.34 -24.32 6.07
CA ILE A 306 15.15 -25.64 6.71
C ILE A 306 14.47 -26.64 5.75
N TRP A 307 13.78 -26.13 4.73
CA TRP A 307 13.03 -26.89 3.71
C TRP A 307 13.96 -27.56 2.68
N GLU A 308 15.11 -26.94 2.33
CA GLU A 308 16.17 -27.65 1.60
C GLU A 308 17.03 -28.46 2.57
N CYS A 309 16.61 -29.69 2.87
CA CYS A 309 17.40 -30.65 3.63
C CYS A 309 18.67 -31.02 2.84
N GLY A 310 19.73 -30.19 2.91
CA GLY A 310 20.84 -30.35 1.98
C GLY A 310 22.06 -29.43 2.06
N SER A 311 22.41 -28.74 3.16
CA SER A 311 23.83 -28.56 3.53
C SER A 311 24.05 -27.78 4.83
N ARG A 312 24.69 -28.43 5.80
CA ARG A 312 25.29 -27.80 6.99
C ARG A 312 26.47 -26.86 6.68
N LEU A 313 26.66 -26.42 5.42
CA LEU A 313 27.78 -25.58 4.99
C LEU A 313 27.36 -24.20 4.43
N LEU A 314 26.11 -24.01 3.99
CA LEU A 314 25.61 -22.73 3.48
C LEU A 314 25.35 -21.68 4.58
N VAL A 315 25.12 -22.14 5.81
CA VAL A 315 24.75 -21.31 6.98
C VAL A 315 25.81 -20.25 7.34
N ARG A 316 27.09 -20.43 6.99
CA ARG A 316 28.14 -19.43 7.23
C ARG A 316 28.28 -18.38 6.11
N THR A 317 27.92 -18.73 4.88
CA THR A 317 28.03 -17.81 3.72
C THR A 317 26.79 -16.94 3.57
N VAL A 318 25.61 -17.52 3.81
CA VAL A 318 24.31 -16.83 3.77
C VAL A 318 24.27 -15.69 4.78
N VAL A 319 24.66 -15.91 6.04
CA VAL A 319 24.67 -14.86 7.08
C VAL A 319 25.54 -13.64 6.74
N THR A 320 26.59 -13.81 5.93
CA THR A 320 27.50 -12.71 5.56
C THR A 320 27.00 -11.94 4.34
N VAL A 321 26.37 -12.61 3.37
CA VAL A 321 25.72 -11.97 2.21
C VAL A 321 24.46 -11.23 2.67
N VAL A 322 23.71 -11.81 3.60
CA VAL A 322 22.41 -11.32 4.11
C VAL A 322 22.49 -10.00 4.87
N ARG A 323 23.51 -9.83 5.73
CA ARG A 323 23.70 -8.56 6.44
C ARG A 323 24.10 -7.43 5.49
N ALA A 324 24.78 -7.75 4.40
CA ALA A 324 25.10 -6.79 3.34
C ALA A 324 23.87 -6.45 2.51
N SER A 325 22.99 -7.42 2.22
CA SER A 325 21.74 -7.21 1.47
C SER A 325 20.73 -6.32 2.20
N VAL A 326 20.63 -6.41 3.53
CA VAL A 326 19.74 -5.50 4.29
C VAL A 326 20.28 -4.08 4.29
N LYS A 327 21.57 -3.87 4.58
CA LYS A 327 22.15 -2.53 4.50
C LYS A 327 22.05 -1.95 3.09
N ALA A 328 22.19 -2.78 2.06
CA ALA A 328 21.99 -2.37 0.68
C ALA A 328 20.52 -1.99 0.39
N PHE A 329 19.55 -2.78 0.84
CA PHE A 329 18.12 -2.45 0.73
C PHE A 329 17.80 -1.13 1.44
N LEU A 330 18.34 -0.92 2.64
CA LEU A 330 18.12 0.32 3.41
C LEU A 330 18.77 1.54 2.78
N ALA A 331 20.00 1.40 2.31
CA ALA A 331 20.67 2.45 1.56
C ALA A 331 19.88 2.78 0.29
N ALA A 332 19.35 1.76 -0.41
CA ALA A 332 18.52 1.96 -1.58
C ALA A 332 17.19 2.64 -1.30
N SER A 333 16.45 2.23 -0.26
CA SER A 333 15.21 2.90 0.14
C SER A 333 15.46 4.36 0.53
N ARG A 334 16.60 4.66 1.18
CA ARG A 334 17.00 6.04 1.46
C ARG A 334 17.33 6.82 0.19
N GLU A 335 18.10 6.24 -0.72
CA GLU A 335 18.50 6.91 -1.97
C GLU A 335 17.28 7.22 -2.86
N ILE A 336 16.37 6.24 -3.01
CA ILE A 336 15.07 6.40 -3.68
C ILE A 336 14.25 7.50 -2.98
N GLY A 337 14.23 7.50 -1.64
CA GLY A 337 13.53 8.50 -0.83
C GLY A 337 14.10 9.92 -0.97
N GLU A 338 15.42 10.07 -0.92
CA GLU A 338 16.13 11.34 -1.10
C GLU A 338 15.90 11.92 -2.50
N TYR A 339 15.93 11.08 -3.53
CA TYR A 339 15.60 11.48 -4.90
C TYR A 339 14.18 12.07 -4.98
N VAL A 340 13.20 11.41 -4.35
CA VAL A 340 11.82 11.89 -4.29
C VAL A 340 11.69 13.18 -3.46
N ASN A 341 12.40 13.30 -2.35
CA ASN A 341 12.39 14.52 -1.52
C ASN A 341 12.94 15.74 -2.26
N ASN A 342 13.98 15.55 -3.07
CA ASN A 342 14.62 16.64 -3.79
C ASN A 342 13.90 17.02 -5.10
N THR A 343 13.06 16.13 -5.64
CA THR A 343 12.49 16.30 -7.00
C THR A 343 10.96 16.43 -7.02
N VAL A 344 10.24 15.74 -6.12
CA VAL A 344 8.77 15.58 -6.19
C VAL A 344 8.03 16.33 -5.08
N VAL A 345 8.64 16.48 -3.89
CA VAL A 345 8.04 17.16 -2.72
C VAL A 345 7.57 18.60 -2.97
N PRO A 346 8.27 19.46 -3.74
CA PRO A 346 7.84 20.84 -3.95
C PRO A 346 6.45 21.00 -4.59
N ALA A 347 5.97 19.98 -5.32
CA ALA A 347 4.65 20.00 -5.96
C ALA A 347 3.51 19.55 -5.03
N ALA A 348 3.79 18.72 -4.03
CA ALA A 348 2.76 18.08 -3.19
C ALA A 348 2.11 19.04 -2.17
N ALA A 349 2.88 19.99 -1.60
CA ALA A 349 2.36 20.93 -0.60
C ALA A 349 1.39 21.97 -1.19
N ALA A 350 1.60 22.39 -2.45
CA ALA A 350 0.68 23.29 -3.15
C ALA A 350 -0.63 22.60 -3.58
N ALA A 351 -0.60 21.27 -3.73
CA ALA A 351 -1.74 20.49 -4.19
C ALA A 351 -2.89 20.42 -3.17
N VAL A 352 -2.61 20.55 -1.86
CA VAL A 352 -3.65 20.49 -0.80
C VAL A 352 -4.61 21.66 -0.88
N LYS A 353 -4.11 22.89 -1.01
CA LYS A 353 -4.94 24.09 -1.13
C LYS A 353 -5.79 24.07 -2.41
N LYS A 354 -5.20 23.57 -3.51
CA LYS A 354 -5.90 23.35 -4.78
C LYS A 354 -6.96 22.25 -4.65
N ALA A 355 -6.68 21.18 -3.92
CA ALA A 355 -7.62 20.09 -3.69
C ALA A 355 -8.78 20.50 -2.77
N TRP A 356 -8.49 21.27 -1.71
CA TRP A 356 -9.52 21.81 -0.83
C TRP A 356 -10.47 22.75 -1.57
N SER A 357 -9.95 23.68 -2.37
CA SER A 357 -10.79 24.58 -3.18
C SER A 357 -11.56 23.80 -4.26
N PHE A 358 -10.97 22.77 -4.85
CA PHE A 358 -11.62 21.89 -5.81
C PHE A 358 -12.77 21.09 -5.19
N VAL A 359 -12.54 20.39 -4.08
CA VAL A 359 -13.57 19.62 -3.36
C VAL A 359 -14.68 20.57 -2.91
N LYS A 360 -14.34 21.71 -2.30
CA LYS A 360 -15.31 22.73 -1.87
C LYS A 360 -16.18 23.25 -3.03
N ARG A 361 -15.57 23.51 -4.18
CA ARG A 361 -16.26 24.01 -5.38
C ARG A 361 -17.23 22.98 -5.96
N ILE A 362 -16.82 21.72 -6.00
CA ILE A 362 -17.64 20.62 -6.54
C ILE A 362 -18.78 20.25 -5.60
N VAL A 363 -18.53 20.33 -4.31
CA VAL A 363 -19.46 19.93 -3.24
C VAL A 363 -20.49 21.03 -2.92
N GLY A 364 -20.34 22.24 -3.47
CA GLY A 364 -21.41 23.24 -3.47
C GLY A 364 -21.45 24.15 -2.24
N LEU A 365 -20.39 24.22 -1.44
CA LEU A 365 -20.21 25.29 -0.46
C LEU A 365 -19.93 26.61 -1.19
N ARG A 366 -21.00 27.30 -1.62
CA ARG A 366 -20.93 28.75 -1.86
C ARG A 366 -20.67 29.44 -0.52
N CYS A 367 -19.40 29.53 -0.12
CA CYS A 367 -18.97 30.70 0.63
C CYS A 367 -18.60 31.76 -0.40
N GLU A 368 -19.23 32.92 -0.26
CA GLU A 368 -18.78 34.17 -0.87
C GLU A 368 -17.25 34.22 -0.83
N GLU A 369 -16.62 34.36 -2.00
CA GLU A 369 -15.28 34.91 -2.09
C GLU A 369 -15.34 36.29 -1.42
N THR A 370 -14.83 36.40 -0.20
CA THR A 370 -14.36 37.69 0.29
C THR A 370 -13.20 38.07 -0.62
N SER A 371 -13.52 38.92 -1.59
CA SER A 371 -12.59 39.68 -2.41
C SER A 371 -11.73 40.56 -1.51
N GLU A 372 -10.63 40.00 -1.00
CA GLU A 372 -9.50 40.76 -0.49
C GLU A 372 -8.21 40.09 -0.98
N VAL A 373 -7.97 40.18 -2.28
CA VAL A 373 -6.61 40.33 -2.78
C VAL A 373 -6.60 41.68 -3.48
N GLU A 374 -6.12 42.67 -2.75
CA GLU A 374 -5.92 44.04 -3.18
C GLU A 374 -5.30 44.08 -4.58
N GLU A 375 -6.11 44.63 -5.47
CA GLU A 375 -5.72 45.48 -6.58
C GLU A 375 -4.68 46.52 -6.09
N ASN A 376 -3.41 46.16 -6.13
CA ASN A 376 -2.31 47.11 -5.96
C ASN A 376 -1.03 46.67 -6.69
N ILE A 377 -1.19 46.27 -7.96
CA ILE A 377 -0.09 46.29 -8.93
C ILE A 377 -0.67 46.80 -10.26
N ALA A 378 -0.81 48.12 -10.38
CA ALA A 378 -0.41 48.88 -11.57
C ALA A 378 -0.81 50.36 -11.44
N LEU A 379 0.13 51.23 -11.84
CA LEU A 379 -0.02 52.65 -12.19
C LEU A 379 0.38 53.69 -11.13
N GLU A 380 1.68 53.77 -10.84
CA GLU A 380 2.37 55.07 -10.85
C GLU A 380 3.64 54.95 -11.71
N VAL A 381 3.49 55.21 -13.01
CA VAL A 381 4.55 55.72 -13.88
C VAL A 381 4.03 57.04 -14.41
N GLU A 382 4.34 58.13 -13.71
CA GLU A 382 4.21 59.48 -14.26
C GLU A 382 5.61 59.98 -14.64
N TRP A 383 5.77 60.27 -15.92
CA TRP A 383 6.89 61.00 -16.48
C TRP A 383 6.65 62.50 -16.29
N VAL A 384 7.51 63.20 -15.54
CA VAL A 384 8.08 64.53 -15.85
C VAL A 384 9.47 64.62 -15.25
#